data_AF-A0A7S1VZZ9-F1
#
_entry.id   AF-A0A7S1VZZ9-F1
#
_cell.length_a   1.000
_cell.length_b   1.000
_cell.length_c   1.000
_cell.angle_alpha   90.00
_cell.angle_beta   90.00
_cell.angle_gamma   90.00
#
_symmetry.space_group_name_H-M   'P 1'
#
loop_
_entity.id
_entity.type
_entity.pdbx_description
1 polymer ?
#
loop_
_entity_poly.entity_id
_entity_poly.type
_entity_poly.pdbx_seq_one_letter_code
_entity_poly.pdbx_strand_id
1 'polypeptide(L)'
;SSDGSSAGGPVVLKNRGNDLVRQKKHSDAIKAYEAALDVLDKEPTSDSNGSSQQALRATLHANIAMCFLQQQLYRRAVDAATSSIAADATHAKAYYRRCLAYKALKMYSEAKQDLDALQFCKHELTAAEMQRLHASLAAGLQTPQG
;
A
#
# COMPACT_ATOMS: atom_id res chain seq x y z
N SER A 1 27.61 24.74 -8.94
CA SER A 1 26.76 25.85 -8.44
C SER A 1 25.36 25.32 -8.21
N SER A 2 24.92 25.35 -6.96
CA SER A 2 23.55 25.02 -6.51
C SER A 2 23.07 23.59 -6.78
N ASP A 3 23.81 22.62 -6.25
CA ASP A 3 23.30 21.28 -5.93
C ASP A 3 22.49 21.40 -4.63
N GLY A 4 21.19 21.06 -4.67
CA GLY A 4 20.32 21.12 -3.49
C GLY A 4 18.85 21.44 -3.75
N SER A 5 18.04 20.39 -3.90
CA SER A 5 16.65 20.34 -3.41
C SER A 5 15.62 21.29 -4.04
N SER A 6 15.27 21.06 -5.30
CA SER A 6 13.91 21.33 -5.80
C SER A 6 13.04 20.06 -5.84
N ALA A 7 13.44 19.01 -5.11
CA ALA A 7 12.52 17.93 -4.76
C ALA A 7 11.55 18.52 -3.73
N GLY A 8 10.35 18.92 -4.19
CA GLY A 8 9.33 19.45 -3.29
C GLY A 8 9.07 18.53 -2.10
N GLY A 9 8.54 19.07 -1.00
CA GLY A 9 8.31 18.29 0.22
C GLY A 9 7.51 16.99 -0.01
N PRO A 10 7.46 16.09 0.98
CA PRO A 10 6.96 14.72 0.79
C PRO A 10 5.51 14.66 0.26
N VAL A 11 4.70 15.67 0.56
CA VAL A 11 3.34 15.84 0.01
C VAL A 11 3.34 16.13 -1.50
N VAL A 12 4.28 16.92 -2.00
CA VAL A 12 4.42 17.24 -3.42
C VAL A 12 4.82 16.00 -4.20
N LEU A 13 5.80 15.24 -3.69
CA LEU A 13 6.25 13.97 -4.27
C LEU A 13 5.12 12.92 -4.28
N LYS A 14 4.33 12.83 -3.20
CA LYS A 14 3.11 12.02 -3.16
C LYS A 14 2.13 12.41 -4.28
N ASN A 15 1.83 13.71 -4.43
CA ASN A 15 0.89 14.17 -5.45
C ASN A 15 1.41 13.87 -6.85
N ARG A 16 2.71 14.06 -7.08
CA ARG A 16 3.37 13.68 -8.34
C ARG A 16 3.23 12.20 -8.65
N GLY A 17 3.42 11.33 -7.65
CA GLY A 17 3.17 9.90 -7.79
C GLY A 17 1.73 9.59 -8.19
N ASN A 18 0.75 10.27 -7.58
CA ASN A 18 -0.66 10.09 -7.92
C ASN A 18 -0.96 10.49 -9.38
N ASP A 19 -0.38 11.57 -9.87
CA ASP A 19 -0.53 11.97 -11.28
C ASP A 19 0.08 10.96 -12.24
N LEU A 20 1.21 10.35 -11.87
CA LEU A 20 1.86 9.29 -12.65
C LEU A 20 1.01 8.01 -12.66
N VAL A 21 0.37 7.66 -11.54
CA VAL A 21 -0.61 6.56 -11.50
C VAL A 21 -1.77 6.82 -12.47
N ARG A 22 -2.30 8.05 -12.52
CA ARG A 22 -3.37 8.42 -13.47
C ARG A 22 -2.92 8.29 -14.93
N GLN A 23 -1.63 8.46 -15.19
CA GLN A 23 -1.00 8.24 -16.50
C GLN A 23 -0.62 6.77 -16.77
N LYS A 24 -0.96 5.83 -15.86
CA LYS A 24 -0.53 4.42 -15.90
C LYS A 24 1.00 4.21 -15.85
N LYS A 25 1.76 5.24 -15.45
CA LYS A 25 3.21 5.18 -15.28
C LYS A 25 3.56 4.68 -13.89
N HIS A 26 3.25 3.42 -13.61
CA HIS A 26 3.39 2.83 -12.27
C HIS A 26 4.83 2.82 -11.76
N SER A 27 5.81 2.54 -12.63
CA SER A 27 7.22 2.49 -12.23
C SER A 27 7.75 3.87 -11.83
N ASP A 28 7.37 4.94 -12.55
CA ASP A 28 7.76 6.31 -12.19
C ASP A 28 7.02 6.79 -10.94
N ALA A 29 5.75 6.38 -10.77
CA ALA A 29 4.98 6.69 -9.57
C ALA A 29 5.66 6.13 -8.31
N ILE A 30 6.15 4.88 -8.38
CA ILE A 30 6.90 4.24 -7.28
C ILE A 30 8.12 5.08 -6.91
N LYS A 31 8.95 5.48 -7.88
CA LYS A 31 10.13 6.32 -7.63
C LYS A 31 9.77 7.64 -6.95
N ALA A 32 8.67 8.26 -7.34
CA ALA A 32 8.19 9.49 -6.71
C ALA A 32 7.77 9.27 -5.26
N TYR A 33 7.07 8.16 -4.96
CA TYR A 33 6.71 7.82 -3.59
C TYR A 33 7.93 7.43 -2.73
N GLU A 34 8.90 6.71 -3.29
CA GLU A 34 10.15 6.35 -2.60
C GLU A 34 10.98 7.59 -2.27
N ALA A 35 11.07 8.56 -3.19
CA ALA A 35 11.69 9.85 -2.90
C ALA A 35 10.97 10.59 -1.75
N ALA A 36 9.64 10.49 -1.66
CA ALA A 36 8.90 11.07 -0.54
C ALA A 36 9.25 10.40 0.80
N LEU A 37 9.44 9.07 0.80
CA LEU A 37 9.85 8.32 1.98
C LEU A 37 11.28 8.68 2.42
N ASP A 38 12.20 8.83 1.48
CA ASP A 38 13.59 9.24 1.74
C ASP A 38 13.65 10.64 2.39
N VAL A 39 12.84 11.58 1.92
CA VAL A 39 12.72 12.90 2.55
C VAL A 39 12.17 12.78 3.97
N LEU A 40 11.18 11.91 4.21
CA LEU A 40 10.62 11.70 5.54
C LEU A 40 11.62 11.05 6.50
N ASP A 41 12.47 10.15 6.02
CA ASP A 41 13.49 9.44 6.81
C ASP A 41 14.62 10.37 7.28
N LYS A 42 14.97 11.37 6.46
CA LYS A 42 16.00 12.37 6.74
C LYS A 42 15.58 13.43 7.75
N GLU A 43 14.28 13.64 7.93
CA GLU A 43 13.75 14.61 8.89
C GLU A 43 13.73 14.00 10.30
N PRO A 44 14.43 14.59 11.29
CA PRO A 44 14.46 14.06 12.65
C PRO A 44 13.05 14.09 13.25
N THR A 45 12.61 12.93 13.78
CA THR A 45 11.30 12.77 14.44
C THR A 45 11.32 13.41 15.84
N SER A 46 11.55 14.71 15.92
CA SER A 46 11.50 15.46 17.18
C SER A 46 10.10 16.03 17.36
N ASP A 47 9.28 15.29 18.11
CA ASP A 47 8.06 15.70 18.79
C ASP A 47 6.84 16.19 17.96
N SER A 48 5.66 15.72 18.38
CA SER A 48 4.29 16.06 17.92
C SER A 48 3.91 15.74 16.46
N ASN A 49 4.85 15.74 15.50
CA ASN A 49 4.57 15.47 14.08
C ASN A 49 4.67 13.98 13.67
N GLY A 50 5.15 13.12 14.58
CA GLY A 50 5.38 11.69 14.30
C GLY A 50 4.15 10.97 13.74
N SER A 51 2.97 11.23 14.31
CA SER A 51 1.71 10.60 13.86
C SER A 51 1.30 11.02 12.45
N SER A 52 1.48 12.30 12.10
CA SER A 52 1.15 12.83 10.77
C SER A 52 2.10 12.30 9.70
N GLN A 53 3.40 12.20 10.03
CA GLN A 53 4.40 11.61 9.17
C GLN A 53 4.21 10.09 9.00
N GLN A 54 3.84 9.37 10.06
CA GLN A 54 3.51 7.94 10.00
C GLN A 54 2.30 7.68 9.09
N ALA A 55 1.23 8.46 9.22
CA ALA A 55 0.06 8.37 8.33
C ALA A 55 0.44 8.64 6.86
N LEU A 56 1.35 9.58 6.61
CA LEU A 56 1.88 9.85 5.28
C LEU A 56 2.72 8.68 4.75
N ARG A 57 3.65 8.13 5.57
CA ARG A 57 4.44 6.93 5.23
C ARG A 57 3.55 5.75 4.86
N ALA A 58 2.52 5.49 5.67
CA ALA A 58 1.54 4.45 5.37
C ALA A 58 0.86 4.69 4.02
N THR A 59 0.37 5.90 3.78
CA THR A 59 -0.27 6.25 2.50
C THR A 59 0.66 6.03 1.30
N LEU A 60 1.94 6.42 1.42
CA LEU A 60 2.95 6.24 0.38
C LEU A 60 3.20 4.76 0.09
N HIS A 61 3.49 3.97 1.12
CA HIS A 61 3.70 2.53 1.00
C HIS A 61 2.48 1.80 0.42
N ALA A 62 1.28 2.18 0.85
CA ALA A 62 0.05 1.60 0.32
C ALA A 62 -0.11 1.92 -1.19
N ASN A 63 0.24 3.13 -1.63
CA ASN A 63 0.19 3.48 -3.05
C ASN A 63 1.28 2.79 -3.88
N ILE A 64 2.47 2.55 -3.31
CA ILE A 64 3.51 1.70 -3.91
C ILE A 64 2.97 0.27 -4.11
N ALA A 65 2.33 -0.31 -3.08
CA ALA A 65 1.73 -1.64 -3.17
C ALA A 65 0.70 -1.73 -4.30
N MET A 66 -0.14 -0.71 -4.46
CA MET A 66 -1.08 -0.62 -5.59
C MET A 66 -0.35 -0.60 -6.94
N CYS A 67 0.73 0.16 -7.08
CA CYS A 67 1.52 0.20 -8.31
C CYS A 67 2.17 -1.15 -8.62
N PHE A 68 2.62 -1.88 -7.60
CA PHE A 68 3.12 -3.25 -7.78
C PHE A 68 2.01 -4.24 -8.17
N LEU A 69 0.81 -4.13 -7.59
CA LEU A 69 -0.34 -4.93 -8.01
C LEU A 69 -0.69 -4.72 -9.48
N GLN A 70 -0.69 -3.46 -9.96
CA GLN A 70 -0.94 -3.15 -11.37
C GLN A 70 0.14 -3.71 -12.30
N GLN A 71 1.37 -3.86 -11.81
CA GLN A 71 2.48 -4.49 -12.53
C GLN A 71 2.56 -6.02 -12.32
N GLN A 72 1.59 -6.63 -11.64
CA GLN A 72 1.59 -8.06 -11.27
C GLN A 72 2.81 -8.50 -10.44
N LEU A 73 3.48 -7.56 -9.78
CA LEU A 73 4.62 -7.80 -8.89
C LEU A 73 4.13 -8.09 -7.47
N TYR A 74 3.40 -9.20 -7.31
CA TYR A 74 2.64 -9.49 -6.09
C TYR A 74 3.49 -9.60 -4.83
N ARG A 75 4.68 -10.22 -4.90
CA ARG A 75 5.60 -10.31 -3.74
C ARG A 75 6.01 -8.92 -3.23
N ARG A 76 6.42 -8.03 -4.14
CA ARG A 76 6.76 -6.64 -3.79
C ARG A 76 5.56 -5.85 -3.27
N ALA A 77 4.37 -6.14 -3.79
CA ALA A 77 3.14 -5.54 -3.27
C ALA A 77 2.88 -5.94 -1.81
N VAL A 78 3.14 -7.20 -1.45
CA VAL A 78 3.04 -7.68 -0.05
C VAL A 78 4.01 -6.93 0.85
N ASP A 79 5.28 -6.81 0.44
CA ASP A 79 6.30 -6.12 1.21
C ASP A 79 5.91 -4.65 1.45
N ALA A 80 5.55 -3.94 0.38
CA ALA A 80 5.14 -2.54 0.46
C ALA A 80 3.88 -2.35 1.33
N ALA A 81 2.88 -3.21 1.20
CA ALA A 81 1.69 -3.12 2.04
C ALA A 81 1.99 -3.44 3.51
N THR A 82 2.93 -4.34 3.78
CA THR A 82 3.38 -4.65 5.14
C THR A 82 4.09 -3.46 5.77
N SER A 83 4.96 -2.76 5.05
CA SER A 83 5.54 -1.49 5.50
C SER A 83 4.47 -0.43 5.78
N SER A 84 3.40 -0.38 4.98
CA SER A 84 2.28 0.53 5.24
C SER A 84 1.56 0.21 6.55
N ILE A 85 1.29 -1.06 6.82
CA ILE A 85 0.60 -1.51 8.04
C ILE A 85 1.49 -1.28 9.27
N ALA A 86 2.79 -1.48 9.14
CA ALA A 86 3.75 -1.19 10.21
C ALA A 86 3.80 0.31 10.55
N ALA A 87 3.62 1.19 9.54
CA ALA A 87 3.55 2.63 9.76
C ALA A 87 2.19 3.09 10.32
N ASP A 88 1.09 2.53 9.85
CA ASP A 88 -0.27 2.78 10.34
C ASP A 88 -1.12 1.51 10.25
N ALA A 89 -1.29 0.86 11.40
CA ALA A 89 -2.05 -0.38 11.51
C ALA A 89 -3.56 -0.19 11.27
N THR A 90 -4.05 1.05 11.21
CA THR A 90 -5.45 1.37 10.90
C THR A 90 -5.70 1.57 9.41
N HIS A 91 -4.66 1.51 8.57
CA HIS A 91 -4.73 1.80 7.14
C HIS A 91 -5.39 0.66 6.34
N ALA A 92 -6.71 0.65 6.29
CA ALA A 92 -7.49 -0.40 5.62
C ALA A 92 -7.03 -0.71 4.17
N LYS A 93 -6.71 0.31 3.37
CA LYS A 93 -6.27 0.11 1.97
C LYS A 93 -5.02 -0.76 1.87
N ALA A 94 -4.15 -0.77 2.88
CA ALA A 94 -2.95 -1.59 2.89
C ALA A 94 -3.29 -3.07 3.05
N TYR A 95 -4.14 -3.43 4.02
CA TYR A 95 -4.63 -4.80 4.19
C TYR A 95 -5.36 -5.30 2.94
N TYR A 96 -6.22 -4.46 2.34
CA TYR A 96 -6.90 -4.83 1.10
C TYR A 96 -5.92 -5.13 -0.04
N ARG A 97 -4.91 -4.27 -0.23
CA ARG A 97 -3.89 -4.46 -1.27
C ARG A 97 -3.03 -5.69 -1.00
N ARG A 98 -2.66 -5.96 0.26
CA ARG A 98 -1.90 -7.16 0.66
C ARG A 98 -2.72 -8.44 0.46
N CYS A 99 -3.99 -8.42 0.83
CA CYS A 99 -4.96 -9.48 0.58
C CYS A 99 -5.05 -9.84 -0.91
N LEU A 100 -5.19 -8.84 -1.79
CA LEU A 100 -5.20 -9.05 -3.23
C LEU A 100 -3.89 -9.66 -3.75
N ALA A 101 -2.75 -9.23 -3.21
CA ALA A 101 -1.45 -9.79 -3.59
C ALA A 101 -1.31 -11.25 -3.14
N TYR A 102 -1.70 -11.58 -1.90
CA TYR A 102 -1.71 -12.96 -1.41
C TYR A 102 -2.65 -13.86 -2.20
N LYS A 103 -3.84 -13.37 -2.53
CA LYS A 103 -4.77 -14.07 -3.41
C LYS A 103 -4.15 -14.39 -4.76
N ALA A 104 -3.44 -13.44 -5.37
CA ALA A 104 -2.75 -13.66 -6.65
C ALA A 104 -1.58 -14.66 -6.53
N LEU A 105 -0.93 -14.69 -5.37
CA LEU A 105 0.09 -15.68 -5.02
C LEU A 105 -0.47 -17.04 -4.57
N LYS A 106 -1.80 -17.22 -4.58
CA LYS A 106 -2.52 -18.39 -4.05
C LYS A 106 -2.26 -18.66 -2.55
N MET A 107 -1.84 -17.64 -1.81
CA MET A 107 -1.65 -17.65 -0.35
C MET A 107 -2.98 -17.29 0.32
N TYR A 108 -3.98 -18.17 0.16
CA TYR A 108 -5.36 -17.84 0.52
C TYR A 108 -5.59 -17.72 2.03
N SER A 109 -4.79 -18.43 2.84
CA SER A 109 -4.87 -18.37 4.31
C SER A 109 -4.48 -16.98 4.81
N GLU A 110 -3.34 -16.46 4.34
CA GLU A 110 -2.85 -15.12 4.67
C GLU A 110 -3.76 -14.03 4.10
N ALA A 111 -4.29 -14.23 2.90
CA ALA A 111 -5.28 -13.32 2.33
C ALA A 111 -6.55 -13.22 3.18
N LYS A 112 -6.99 -14.34 3.77
CA LYS A 112 -8.16 -14.35 4.66
C LYS A 112 -7.89 -13.62 5.96
N GLN A 113 -6.70 -13.80 6.55
CA GLN A 113 -6.29 -13.06 7.75
C GLN A 113 -6.31 -11.54 7.52
N ASP A 114 -5.83 -11.07 6.36
CA ASP A 114 -5.90 -9.65 6.00
C ASP A 114 -7.34 -9.16 5.80
N LEU A 115 -8.23 -10.01 5.28
CA LEU A 115 -9.64 -9.69 5.12
C LEU A 115 -10.38 -9.63 6.46
N ASP A 116 -10.06 -10.51 7.40
CA ASP A 116 -10.60 -10.47 8.75
C ASP A 116 -10.10 -9.20 9.47
N ALA A 117 -8.81 -8.86 9.35
CA ALA A 117 -8.25 -7.63 9.89
C ALA A 117 -8.92 -6.36 9.32
N LEU A 118 -9.25 -6.36 8.03
CA LEU A 118 -10.02 -5.29 7.40
C LEU A 118 -11.35 -5.05 8.09
N GLN A 119 -12.07 -6.09 8.50
CA GLN A 119 -13.38 -5.96 9.15
C GLN A 119 -13.31 -5.15 10.46
N PHE A 120 -12.15 -5.14 11.12
CA PHE A 120 -11.92 -4.36 12.34
C PHE A 120 -11.36 -2.96 12.08
N CYS A 121 -10.90 -2.67 10.86
CA CYS A 121 -10.42 -1.35 10.46
C CYS A 121 -11.58 -0.47 9.97
N LYS A 122 -11.54 0.84 10.25
CA LYS A 122 -12.44 1.78 9.58
C LYS A 122 -12.09 1.85 8.10
N HIS A 123 -12.94 1.25 7.25
CA HIS A 123 -12.75 1.22 5.80
C HIS A 123 -13.98 1.72 5.06
N GLU A 124 -13.76 2.22 3.83
CA GLU A 124 -14.84 2.67 2.93
C GLU A 124 -15.30 1.58 1.95
N LEU A 125 -14.71 0.37 1.99
CA LEU A 125 -15.16 -0.71 1.12
C LEU A 125 -16.62 -1.06 1.36
N THR A 126 -17.36 -1.24 0.27
CA THR A 126 -18.76 -1.67 0.33
C THR A 126 -18.85 -3.12 0.81
N ALA A 127 -19.97 -3.48 1.45
CA ALA A 127 -20.23 -4.86 1.85
C ALA A 127 -20.14 -5.84 0.65
N ALA A 128 -20.54 -5.40 -0.55
CA ALA A 128 -20.46 -6.19 -1.77
C ALA A 128 -19.01 -6.49 -2.20
N GLU A 129 -18.11 -5.51 -2.09
CA GLU A 129 -16.68 -5.72 -2.38
C GLU A 129 -16.05 -6.70 -1.40
N MET A 130 -16.37 -6.59 -0.11
CA MET A 130 -15.90 -7.53 0.91
C MET A 130 -16.44 -8.94 0.68
N GLN A 131 -17.73 -9.10 0.38
CA GLN A 131 -18.33 -10.40 0.09
C GLN A 131 -17.72 -11.06 -1.15
N ARG A 132 -17.48 -10.30 -2.22
CA ARG A 132 -16.80 -10.82 -3.44
C ARG A 132 -15.41 -11.33 -3.13
N LEU A 133 -14.66 -10.59 -2.32
CA LEU A 133 -13.32 -11.01 -1.92
C LEU A 133 -13.38 -12.27 -1.05
N HIS A 134 -14.28 -12.32 -0.06
CA HIS A 134 -14.49 -13.48 0.80
C HIS A 134 -14.85 -14.73 0.00
N ALA A 135 -15.82 -14.63 -0.92
CA ALA A 135 -16.22 -15.75 -1.79
C ALA A 135 -15.08 -16.23 -2.68
N SER A 136 -14.29 -15.30 -3.24
CA SER A 136 -13.17 -15.66 -4.10
C SER A 136 -12.03 -16.36 -3.34
N LEU A 137 -11.76 -15.96 -2.09
CA LEU A 137 -10.77 -16.63 -1.24
C LEU A 137 -11.23 -18.02 -0.82
N ALA A 138 -12.51 -18.15 -0.44
CA ALA A 138 -13.10 -19.44 -0.08
C ALA A 138 -13.04 -20.42 -1.26
N ALA A 139 -13.33 -19.97 -2.48
CA ALA A 139 -13.22 -20.80 -3.68
C ALA A 139 -11.77 -21.29 -3.91
N GLY A 140 -10.77 -20.42 -3.72
CA GLY A 140 -9.35 -20.78 -3.88
C GLY A 140 -8.84 -21.83 -2.89
N LEU A 141 -9.38 -21.87 -1.68
CA LEU A 141 -9.06 -22.92 -0.69
C LEU A 141 -9.69 -24.28 -1.02
N GLN A 142 -10.78 -24.29 -1.77
CA GLN A 142 -11.52 -25.52 -2.14
C GLN A 142 -11.03 -26.14 -3.44
N THR A 143 -10.21 -25.44 -4.23
CA THR A 143 -9.61 -26.03 -5.43
C THR A 143 -8.45 -26.94 -5.03
N PRO A 144 -8.50 -28.26 -5.30
CA PRO A 144 -7.37 -29.13 -5.06
C PRO A 144 -6.20 -28.64 -5.91
N GLN A 145 -5.05 -28.39 -5.28
CA GLN A 145 -3.82 -28.14 -6.00
C GLN A 145 -3.37 -29.48 -6.59
N GLY A 146 -3.67 -29.68 -7.86
CA GLY A 146 -3.28 -30.86 -8.63
C GLY A 146 -1.78 -30.94 -8.86
#